data_AF-A0A972CXH6-F1
#
_entry.id   AF-A0A972CXH6-F1
#
_cell.length_a   1.000
_cell.length_b   1.000
_cell.length_c   1.000
_cell.angle_alpha   90.00
_cell.angle_beta   90.00
_cell.angle_gamma   90.00
#
_symmetry.space_group_name_H-M   'P 1'
#
loop_
_entity.id
_entity.type
_entity.pdbx_description
1 polymer ?
#
loop_
_entity_poly.entity_id
_entity_poly.type
_entity_poly.pdbx_seq_one_letter_code
_entity_poly.pdbx_strand_id
1 'polypeptide(L)'
;MLKVERRALTCLLLAVMLFFGLCYFVYKMAINGEEWTTFKGNMHIYTEGQLNRGSIYDRNGEILIKCTKEGILYSDNAEVRKSTVHTVGDIYGNIANGLLSRKKSDLIGYNFVNGIYSPDGSGNELYLTLDAKACEAAYNALGYNNGTVGVFNYETGEILCLVSKPTFDPMNVPSDPEDGIFYNKFVQSKMVPGSIFKLITAAAAIDNIKTLEEFSFDCDGSSEVEGDVINCTYAHGTVDFKEALSKSCNGAFGELTIELGADKMQDYVDKAGLTQSYNINGIKTEPSSFEFPTDNNVHLAWSGIGQHNDLVNPCAMMVYVGAIANGGEAVKPKLIKENKFSSDSLGSYLSKETADRIKSMMKNNVVETYGEDNYPGLDMYAKSGTAESGNGKEANAWFVGFIENQDHPYAFVVCVENGGSGSSSAGPVARKTLESLIK
;
A
#
# COMPACT_ATOMS: atom_id res chain seq x y z
N MET A 1 -73.08 16.79 -11.76
CA MET A 1 -71.82 16.29 -12.36
C MET A 1 -70.59 17.10 -11.96
N LEU A 2 -70.54 18.42 -12.17
CA LEU A 2 -69.35 19.27 -11.89
C LEU A 2 -68.76 19.17 -10.47
N LYS A 3 -69.59 18.94 -9.44
CA LYS A 3 -69.11 18.75 -8.06
C LYS A 3 -68.38 17.42 -7.84
N VAL A 4 -68.76 16.37 -8.57
CA VAL A 4 -68.12 15.03 -8.48
C VAL A 4 -66.81 15.03 -9.25
N GLU A 5 -66.79 15.67 -10.41
CA GLU A 5 -65.58 15.86 -11.24
C GLU A 5 -64.51 16.67 -10.52
N ARG A 6 -64.88 17.79 -9.87
CA ARG A 6 -63.94 18.57 -9.05
C ARG A 6 -63.36 17.77 -7.88
N ARG A 7 -64.18 16.94 -7.21
CA ARG A 7 -63.71 16.07 -6.12
C ARG A 7 -62.74 15.00 -6.63
N ALA A 8 -63.02 14.39 -7.79
CA ALA A 8 -62.12 13.42 -8.42
C ALA A 8 -60.77 14.04 -8.80
N LEU A 9 -60.77 15.27 -9.34
CA LEU A 9 -59.55 16.00 -9.68
C LEU A 9 -58.73 16.37 -8.44
N THR A 10 -59.38 16.73 -7.33
CA THR A 10 -58.69 16.92 -6.04
C THR A 10 -58.06 15.62 -5.51
N CYS A 11 -58.77 14.50 -5.59
CA CYS A 11 -58.22 13.19 -5.19
C CYS A 11 -57.02 12.79 -6.07
N LEU A 12 -57.09 13.03 -7.39
CA LEU A 12 -55.99 12.76 -8.31
C LEU A 12 -54.77 13.64 -7.96
N LEU A 13 -54.98 14.92 -7.67
CA LEU A 13 -53.92 15.84 -7.29
C LEU A 13 -53.25 15.40 -5.97
N LEU A 14 -54.02 14.98 -4.97
CA LEU A 14 -53.50 14.41 -3.72
C LEU A 14 -52.71 13.11 -3.97
N ALA A 15 -53.20 12.23 -4.86
CA ALA A 15 -52.50 11.00 -5.22
C ALA A 15 -51.17 11.29 -5.93
N VAL A 16 -51.13 12.28 -6.82
CA VAL A 16 -49.90 12.73 -7.48
C VAL A 16 -48.91 13.33 -6.48
N MET A 17 -49.37 14.18 -5.55
CA MET A 17 -48.51 14.70 -4.48
C MET A 17 -47.92 13.59 -3.61
N LEU A 18 -48.74 12.60 -3.23
CA LEU A 18 -48.28 11.45 -2.45
C LEU A 18 -47.23 10.64 -3.24
N PHE A 19 -47.47 10.41 -4.53
CA PHE A 19 -46.53 9.71 -5.41
C PHE A 19 -45.18 10.43 -5.47
N PHE A 20 -45.16 11.75 -5.71
CA PHE A 20 -43.93 12.53 -5.70
C PHE A 20 -43.24 12.53 -4.33
N GLY A 21 -44.00 12.64 -3.24
CA GLY A 21 -43.47 12.54 -1.89
C GLY A 21 -42.80 11.19 -1.62
N LEU A 22 -43.40 10.09 -2.10
CA LEU A 22 -42.85 8.75 -1.97
C LEU A 22 -41.59 8.57 -2.84
N CYS A 23 -41.58 9.06 -4.08
CA CYS A 23 -40.38 9.07 -4.91
C CYS A 23 -39.24 9.86 -4.27
N TYR A 24 -39.53 11.04 -3.70
CA TYR A 24 -38.56 11.85 -2.99
C TYR A 24 -38.03 11.14 -1.73
N PHE A 25 -38.91 10.49 -0.96
CA PHE A 25 -38.52 9.71 0.20
C PHE A 25 -37.60 8.54 -0.18
N VAL A 26 -37.97 7.75 -1.20
CA VAL A 26 -37.15 6.63 -1.69
C VAL A 26 -35.79 7.13 -2.20
N TYR A 27 -35.77 8.24 -2.93
CA TYR A 27 -34.53 8.89 -3.35
C TYR A 27 -33.65 9.30 -2.16
N LYS A 28 -34.24 9.95 -1.14
CA LYS A 28 -33.50 10.33 0.07
C LYS A 28 -33.02 9.12 0.85
N MET A 29 -33.80 8.05 0.93
CA MET A 29 -33.42 6.79 1.56
C MET A 29 -32.28 6.09 0.81
N ALA A 30 -32.30 6.11 -0.53
CA ALA A 30 -31.26 5.52 -1.36
C ALA A 30 -29.91 6.24 -1.20
N ILE A 31 -29.93 7.56 -0.96
CA ILE A 31 -28.71 8.35 -0.79
C ILE A 31 -28.22 8.37 0.66
N ASN A 32 -29.13 8.43 1.64
CA ASN A 32 -28.77 8.74 3.04
C ASN A 32 -29.07 7.60 4.03
N GLY A 33 -29.69 6.50 3.61
CA GLY A 33 -30.14 5.44 4.52
C GLY A 33 -29.00 4.77 5.29
N GLU A 34 -27.83 4.65 4.68
CA GLU A 34 -26.62 4.13 5.32
C GLU A 34 -26.15 5.06 6.46
N GLU A 35 -26.10 6.36 6.21
CA GLU A 35 -25.69 7.36 7.20
C GLU A 35 -26.71 7.44 8.35
N TRP A 36 -28.01 7.39 8.02
CA TRP A 36 -29.08 7.40 9.03
C TRP A 36 -29.01 6.19 9.96
N THR A 37 -28.67 5.01 9.43
CA THR A 37 -28.58 3.78 10.23
C THR A 37 -27.30 3.71 11.07
N THR A 38 -26.19 4.27 10.58
CA THR A 38 -24.89 4.26 11.28
C THR A 38 -24.70 5.38 12.31
N PHE A 39 -25.67 6.28 12.45
CA PHE A 39 -25.66 7.39 13.40
C PHE A 39 -25.43 6.93 14.85
N LYS A 40 -24.55 7.62 15.59
CA LYS A 40 -24.11 7.22 16.95
C LYS A 40 -25.24 7.07 17.97
N GLY A 41 -26.38 7.75 17.77
CA GLY A 41 -27.56 7.62 18.63
C GLY A 41 -28.36 6.33 18.41
N ASN A 42 -28.00 5.50 17.43
CA ASN A 42 -28.71 4.26 17.14
C ASN A 42 -28.36 3.16 18.14
N MET A 43 -29.15 3.08 19.23
CA MET A 43 -28.99 2.08 20.29
C MET A 43 -29.18 0.62 19.83
N HIS A 44 -29.66 0.37 18.61
CA HIS A 44 -29.71 -0.98 18.07
C HIS A 44 -28.33 -1.49 17.63
N ILE A 45 -27.42 -0.59 17.22
CA ILE A 45 -26.07 -0.93 16.75
C ILE A 45 -24.98 -0.42 17.69
N TYR A 46 -25.32 0.43 18.66
CA TYR A 46 -24.40 0.92 19.68
C TYR A 46 -24.85 0.52 21.09
N THR A 47 -23.91 0.04 21.89
CA THR A 47 -24.03 -0.13 23.33
C THR A 47 -22.95 0.73 23.98
N GLU A 48 -23.33 1.67 24.86
CA GLU A 48 -22.38 2.61 25.51
C GLU A 48 -21.52 3.40 24.50
N GLY A 49 -22.06 3.70 23.33
CA GLY A 49 -21.35 4.42 22.26
C GLY A 49 -20.38 3.57 21.43
N GLN A 50 -20.25 2.27 21.72
CA GLN A 50 -19.43 1.31 20.98
C GLN A 50 -20.28 0.45 20.06
N LEU A 51 -19.73 0.06 18.90
CA LEU A 51 -20.42 -0.83 17.97
C LEU A 51 -20.70 -2.17 18.68
N ASN A 52 -21.93 -2.67 18.61
CA ASN A 52 -22.36 -3.86 19.35
C ASN A 52 -22.59 -5.11 18.49
N ARG A 53 -22.16 -5.04 17.22
CA ARG A 53 -22.34 -6.09 16.22
C ARG A 53 -21.31 -5.98 15.10
N GLY A 54 -21.09 -7.08 14.39
CA GLY A 54 -20.09 -7.20 13.34
C GLY A 54 -18.77 -7.75 13.86
N SER A 55 -18.04 -8.47 13.02
CA SER A 55 -16.76 -9.10 13.40
C SER A 55 -15.78 -9.05 12.24
N ILE A 56 -14.50 -8.93 12.55
CA ILE A 56 -13.40 -8.96 11.59
C ILE A 56 -12.45 -10.08 12.00
N TYR A 57 -12.20 -10.98 11.06
CA TYR A 57 -11.29 -12.11 11.20
C TYR A 57 -10.17 -12.00 10.19
N ASP A 58 -9.01 -12.59 10.50
CA ASP A 58 -7.95 -12.79 9.51
C ASP A 58 -8.35 -13.86 8.48
N ARG A 59 -7.46 -14.13 7.51
CA ARG A 59 -7.73 -15.12 6.44
C ARG A 59 -7.91 -16.57 6.93
N ASN A 60 -7.40 -16.87 8.14
CA ASN A 60 -7.35 -18.19 8.77
C ASN A 60 -8.43 -18.35 9.86
N GLY A 61 -9.23 -17.31 10.13
CA GLY A 61 -10.29 -17.33 11.14
C GLY A 61 -9.86 -16.84 12.53
N GLU A 62 -8.66 -16.29 12.68
CA GLU A 62 -8.25 -15.61 13.91
C GLU A 62 -9.12 -14.38 14.14
N ILE A 63 -9.65 -14.21 15.35
CA ILE A 63 -10.46 -13.05 15.72
C ILE A 63 -9.54 -11.84 15.81
N LEU A 64 -9.75 -10.82 14.97
CA LEU A 64 -9.06 -9.54 15.11
C LEU A 64 -9.87 -8.58 15.99
N ILE A 65 -11.17 -8.47 15.72
CA ILE A 65 -12.14 -7.80 16.58
C ILE A 65 -13.54 -8.39 16.38
N LYS A 66 -14.28 -8.53 17.46
CA LYS A 66 -15.68 -8.96 17.46
C LYS A 66 -16.50 -8.05 18.37
N CYS A 67 -17.44 -7.35 17.76
CA CYS A 67 -18.34 -6.43 18.43
C CYS A 67 -19.60 -7.18 18.87
N THR A 68 -19.91 -7.16 20.16
CA THR A 68 -21.08 -7.84 20.74
C THR A 68 -21.87 -6.90 21.64
N LYS A 69 -23.06 -7.30 22.09
CA LYS A 69 -23.85 -6.50 23.04
C LYS A 69 -23.20 -6.48 24.42
N GLU A 70 -22.45 -7.51 24.74
CA GLU A 70 -21.75 -7.72 26.01
C GLU A 70 -20.41 -6.96 26.05
N GLY A 71 -19.92 -6.50 24.90
CA GLY A 71 -18.68 -5.75 24.78
C GLY A 71 -17.89 -6.11 23.52
N ILE A 72 -16.63 -5.70 23.50
CA ILE A 72 -15.70 -5.91 22.38
C ILE A 72 -14.72 -7.01 22.76
N LEU A 73 -14.59 -8.01 21.89
CA LEU A 73 -13.57 -9.06 21.98
C LEU A 73 -12.50 -8.76 20.94
N TYR A 74 -11.23 -8.79 21.35
CA TYR A 74 -10.09 -8.71 20.43
C TYR A 74 -9.35 -10.05 20.42
N SER A 75 -8.37 -10.22 19.52
CA SER A 75 -7.40 -11.32 19.64
C SER A 75 -6.77 -11.32 21.04
N ASP A 76 -6.61 -12.49 21.63
CA ASP A 76 -5.94 -12.66 22.92
C ASP A 76 -4.44 -12.29 22.82
N ASN A 77 -3.86 -12.33 21.61
CA ASN A 77 -2.47 -11.97 21.35
C ASN A 77 -2.30 -10.45 21.16
N ALA A 78 -1.59 -9.81 22.09
CA ALA A 78 -1.31 -8.37 22.04
C ALA A 78 -0.50 -7.93 20.82
N GLU A 79 0.39 -8.78 20.31
CA GLU A 79 1.21 -8.49 19.12
C GLU A 79 0.38 -8.55 17.84
N VAL A 80 -0.58 -9.47 17.75
CA VAL A 80 -1.60 -9.49 16.67
C VAL A 80 -2.43 -8.20 16.71
N ARG A 81 -2.93 -7.80 17.88
CA ARG A 81 -3.70 -6.55 18.00
C ARG A 81 -2.88 -5.34 17.53
N LYS A 82 -1.66 -5.18 18.04
CA LYS A 82 -0.75 -4.07 17.67
C LYS A 82 -0.33 -4.08 16.21
N SER A 83 -0.10 -5.26 15.63
CA SER A 83 0.36 -5.37 14.24
C SER A 83 -0.74 -5.12 13.22
N THR A 84 -2.01 -5.38 13.56
CA THR A 84 -3.15 -5.23 12.64
C THR A 84 -3.99 -3.98 12.85
N VAL A 85 -3.77 -3.21 13.93
CA VAL A 85 -4.66 -2.09 14.33
C VAL A 85 -4.84 -1.01 13.25
N HIS A 86 -3.81 -0.70 12.47
CA HIS A 86 -3.93 0.29 11.38
C HIS A 86 -4.80 -0.19 10.20
N THR A 87 -5.00 -1.50 10.07
CA THR A 87 -5.90 -2.09 9.10
C THR A 87 -7.30 -2.24 9.68
N VAL A 88 -7.41 -2.85 10.86
CA VAL A 88 -8.69 -3.16 11.52
C VAL A 88 -9.37 -1.86 11.99
N GLY A 89 -8.59 -0.96 12.55
CA GLY A 89 -9.04 0.23 13.27
C GLY A 89 -9.30 -0.04 14.74
N ASP A 90 -9.77 1.00 15.43
CA ASP A 90 -10.15 0.95 16.84
C ASP A 90 -11.58 1.48 17.06
N ILE A 91 -12.16 1.12 18.19
CA ILE A 91 -13.56 1.45 18.53
C ILE A 91 -13.81 2.93 18.82
N TYR A 92 -12.75 3.71 19.08
CA TYR A 92 -12.85 5.16 19.29
C TYR A 92 -12.77 5.93 17.97
N GLY A 93 -12.37 5.25 16.88
CA GLY A 93 -12.24 5.84 15.54
C GLY A 93 -10.99 6.70 15.38
N ASN A 94 -9.95 6.45 16.19
CA ASN A 94 -8.66 7.13 16.05
C ASN A 94 -8.00 6.79 14.70
N ILE A 95 -8.12 5.53 14.27
CA ILE A 95 -7.74 5.11 12.92
C ILE A 95 -8.90 5.39 11.94
N ALA A 96 -8.94 6.60 11.39
CA ALA A 96 -9.99 7.02 10.45
C ALA A 96 -10.07 6.14 9.18
N ASN A 97 -8.95 5.57 8.75
CA ASN A 97 -8.86 4.69 7.58
C ASN A 97 -8.94 3.20 7.92
N GLY A 98 -9.25 2.84 9.17
CA GLY A 98 -9.42 1.45 9.56
C GLY A 98 -10.74 0.88 9.05
N LEU A 99 -10.80 -0.44 8.87
CA LEU A 99 -12.00 -1.11 8.36
C LEU A 99 -13.22 -0.94 9.28
N LEU A 100 -13.06 -0.86 10.61
CA LEU A 100 -14.15 -0.51 11.52
C LEU A 100 -14.81 0.84 11.19
N SER A 101 -14.01 1.81 10.74
CA SER A 101 -14.48 3.13 10.34
C SER A 101 -15.04 3.12 8.92
N ARG A 102 -14.34 2.48 7.98
CA ARG A 102 -14.64 2.51 6.53
C ARG A 102 -15.68 1.48 6.08
N LYS A 103 -15.87 0.41 6.84
CA LYS A 103 -16.77 -0.72 6.54
C LYS A 103 -17.84 -0.91 7.60
N LYS A 104 -18.14 0.14 8.37
CA LYS A 104 -19.14 0.12 9.44
C LYS A 104 -20.50 -0.43 8.97
N SER A 105 -20.99 0.05 7.84
CA SER A 105 -22.28 -0.33 7.26
C SER A 105 -22.32 -1.80 6.86
N ASP A 106 -21.23 -2.28 6.27
CA ASP A 106 -21.05 -3.69 5.93
C ASP A 106 -21.05 -4.55 7.20
N LEU A 107 -20.33 -4.13 8.25
CA LEU A 107 -20.23 -4.84 9.54
C LEU A 107 -21.56 -4.89 10.31
N ILE A 108 -22.38 -3.83 10.29
CA ILE A 108 -23.69 -3.85 10.96
C ILE A 108 -24.75 -4.61 10.17
N GLY A 109 -24.44 -5.04 8.94
CA GLY A 109 -25.38 -5.75 8.08
C GLY A 109 -26.42 -4.84 7.44
N TYR A 110 -26.09 -3.58 7.15
CA TYR A 110 -27.03 -2.68 6.49
C TYR A 110 -27.37 -3.18 5.08
N ASN A 111 -28.67 -3.29 4.80
CA ASN A 111 -29.23 -3.57 3.49
C ASN A 111 -30.34 -2.55 3.19
N PHE A 112 -30.38 -2.05 1.96
CA PHE A 112 -31.39 -1.05 1.55
C PHE A 112 -32.84 -1.51 1.76
N VAL A 113 -33.12 -2.81 1.62
CA VAL A 113 -34.47 -3.38 1.76
C VAL A 113 -34.82 -3.71 3.20
N ASN A 114 -33.90 -4.35 3.93
CA ASN A 114 -34.15 -4.90 5.27
C ASN A 114 -33.57 -4.05 6.41
N GLY A 115 -32.93 -2.92 6.11
CA GLY A 115 -32.21 -2.12 7.09
C GLY A 115 -31.09 -2.93 7.74
N ILE A 116 -31.06 -2.97 9.07
CA ILE A 116 -30.05 -3.68 9.90
C ILE A 116 -30.58 -4.99 10.51
N TYR A 117 -31.67 -5.53 9.95
CA TYR A 117 -32.29 -6.73 10.48
C TYR A 117 -31.41 -7.96 10.20
N SER A 118 -30.89 -8.59 11.26
CA SER A 118 -30.37 -9.96 11.22
C SER A 118 -31.11 -10.83 12.25
N PRO A 119 -31.42 -12.10 11.95
CA PRO A 119 -32.17 -12.98 12.86
C PRO A 119 -31.54 -13.14 14.25
N ASP A 120 -30.21 -13.08 14.33
CA ASP A 120 -29.39 -13.25 15.54
C ASP A 120 -28.89 -11.92 16.14
N GLY A 121 -29.06 -10.81 15.44
CA GLY A 121 -28.53 -9.49 15.80
C GLY A 121 -27.01 -9.34 15.75
N SER A 122 -26.24 -10.30 15.20
CA SER A 122 -24.76 -10.33 15.31
C SER A 122 -24.00 -9.48 14.29
N GLY A 123 -24.70 -8.83 13.34
CA GLY A 123 -24.04 -8.14 12.23
C GLY A 123 -23.33 -9.11 11.28
N ASN A 124 -22.54 -8.60 10.35
CA ASN A 124 -21.81 -9.41 9.38
C ASN A 124 -20.39 -9.75 9.88
N GLU A 125 -19.90 -10.89 9.42
CA GLU A 125 -18.49 -11.27 9.55
C GLU A 125 -17.71 -10.84 8.32
N LEU A 126 -16.60 -10.16 8.53
CA LEU A 126 -15.66 -9.74 7.51
C LEU A 126 -14.38 -10.57 7.64
N TYR A 127 -14.04 -11.33 6.61
CA TYR A 127 -12.78 -12.05 6.55
C TYR A 127 -11.78 -11.23 5.74
N LEU A 128 -10.61 -10.97 6.34
CA LEU A 128 -9.54 -10.26 5.67
C LEU A 128 -8.68 -11.20 4.84
N THR A 129 -7.89 -10.64 3.93
CA THR A 129 -6.80 -11.33 3.24
C THR A 129 -5.54 -11.43 4.10
N LEU A 130 -5.45 -10.60 5.15
CA LEU A 130 -4.32 -10.57 6.07
C LEU A 130 -4.14 -11.91 6.78
N ASP A 131 -2.88 -12.31 6.93
CA ASP A 131 -2.45 -13.36 7.83
C ASP A 131 -1.94 -12.73 9.14
N ALA A 132 -2.63 -12.99 10.25
CA ALA A 132 -2.31 -12.38 11.54
C ALA A 132 -0.89 -12.74 12.03
N LYS A 133 -0.42 -13.97 11.76
CA LYS A 133 0.91 -14.42 12.15
C LYS A 133 2.00 -13.75 11.33
N ALA A 134 1.71 -13.46 10.06
CA ALA A 134 2.64 -12.68 9.22
C ALA A 134 2.76 -11.23 9.68
N CYS A 135 1.65 -10.59 10.03
CA CYS A 135 1.66 -9.26 10.63
C CYS A 135 2.42 -9.24 11.96
N GLU A 136 2.22 -10.24 12.82
CA GLU A 136 2.99 -10.40 14.07
C GLU A 136 4.49 -10.56 13.79
N ALA A 137 4.88 -11.43 12.85
CA ALA A 137 6.27 -11.63 12.46
C ALA A 137 6.92 -10.34 11.93
N ALA A 138 6.22 -9.59 11.07
CA ALA A 138 6.67 -8.30 10.56
C ALA A 138 6.81 -7.26 11.68
N TYR A 139 5.82 -7.16 12.56
CA TYR A 139 5.84 -6.28 13.72
C TYR A 139 7.06 -6.57 14.61
N ASN A 140 7.31 -7.84 14.93
CA ASN A 140 8.44 -8.25 15.76
C ASN A 140 9.78 -8.00 15.07
N ALA A 141 9.87 -8.27 13.77
CA ALA A 141 11.10 -8.04 13.01
C ALA A 141 11.47 -6.55 12.90
N LEU A 142 10.49 -5.63 12.87
CA LEU A 142 10.76 -4.19 12.95
C LEU A 142 11.37 -3.77 14.31
N GLY A 143 11.20 -4.56 15.36
CA GLY A 143 11.72 -4.24 16.70
C GLY A 143 11.18 -2.92 17.24
N TYR A 144 12.06 -2.01 17.67
CA TYR A 144 11.67 -0.68 18.14
C TYR A 144 11.61 0.38 17.03
N ASN A 145 11.91 0.01 15.79
CA ASN A 145 11.99 0.97 14.70
C ASN A 145 10.60 1.34 14.18
N ASN A 146 10.45 2.61 13.80
CA ASN A 146 9.32 3.08 13.01
C ASN A 146 9.46 2.61 11.57
N GLY A 147 8.34 2.51 10.85
CA GLY A 147 8.37 2.03 9.47
C GLY A 147 7.09 1.34 9.05
N THR A 148 7.16 0.64 7.92
CA THR A 148 6.03 -0.11 7.38
C THR A 148 6.47 -1.35 6.61
N VAL A 149 5.63 -2.38 6.67
CA VAL A 149 5.81 -3.64 5.94
C VAL A 149 4.51 -3.94 5.19
N GLY A 150 4.63 -4.21 3.90
CA GLY A 150 3.55 -4.71 3.05
C GLY A 150 3.98 -5.97 2.33
N VAL A 151 3.10 -6.96 2.27
CA VAL A 151 3.23 -8.12 1.39
C VAL A 151 1.89 -8.36 0.73
N PHE A 152 1.87 -8.54 -0.58
CA PHE A 152 0.66 -8.93 -1.31
C PHE A 152 0.93 -10.01 -2.34
N ASN A 153 -0.11 -10.77 -2.66
CA ASN A 153 -0.09 -11.70 -3.77
C ASN A 153 -0.24 -10.92 -5.08
N TYR A 154 0.79 -10.93 -5.93
CA TYR A 154 0.83 -10.13 -7.16
C TYR A 154 -0.06 -10.68 -8.29
N GLU A 155 -0.62 -11.89 -8.15
CA GLU A 155 -1.59 -12.46 -9.09
C GLU A 155 -3.04 -12.18 -8.68
N THR A 156 -3.34 -12.17 -7.37
CA THR A 156 -4.71 -12.06 -6.84
C THR A 156 -5.04 -10.68 -6.26
N GLY A 157 -4.03 -9.88 -5.94
CA GLY A 157 -4.15 -8.59 -5.28
C GLY A 157 -4.33 -8.67 -3.76
N GLU A 158 -4.38 -9.87 -3.18
CA GLU A 158 -4.61 -10.05 -1.74
C GLU A 158 -3.44 -9.53 -0.92
N ILE A 159 -3.67 -8.51 -0.10
CA ILE A 159 -2.67 -8.03 0.88
C ILE A 159 -2.63 -9.03 2.03
N LEU A 160 -1.48 -9.67 2.22
CA LEU A 160 -1.26 -10.72 3.20
C LEU A 160 -0.66 -10.21 4.50
N CYS A 161 0.11 -9.13 4.43
CA CYS A 161 0.68 -8.46 5.58
C CYS A 161 0.63 -6.95 5.35
N LEU A 162 0.19 -6.21 6.37
CA LEU A 162 0.23 -4.74 6.41
C LEU A 162 0.49 -4.32 7.85
N VAL A 163 1.69 -3.80 8.10
CA VAL A 163 2.12 -3.30 9.41
C VAL A 163 2.61 -1.86 9.27
N SER A 164 2.25 -1.01 10.24
CA SER A 164 2.75 0.36 10.37
C SER A 164 3.25 0.57 11.80
N LYS A 165 4.40 1.22 11.95
CA LYS A 165 4.97 1.68 13.23
C LYS A 165 5.22 3.19 13.21
N PRO A 166 5.03 3.91 14.34
CA PRO A 166 4.62 3.39 15.64
C PRO A 166 3.17 2.89 15.66
N THR A 167 2.84 2.10 16.69
CA THR A 167 1.53 1.45 16.85
C THR A 167 1.14 1.38 18.34
N PHE A 168 -0.10 1.02 18.62
CA PHE A 168 -0.65 0.87 19.97
C PHE A 168 -1.48 -0.40 20.08
N ASP A 169 -1.71 -0.83 21.32
CA ASP A 169 -2.70 -1.88 21.58
C ASP A 169 -4.09 -1.25 21.66
N PRO A 170 -5.05 -1.62 20.80
CA PRO A 170 -6.42 -1.09 20.85
C PRO A 170 -7.16 -1.39 22.18
N MET A 171 -6.69 -2.34 22.99
CA MET A 171 -7.20 -2.56 24.35
C MET A 171 -6.64 -1.55 25.36
N ASN A 172 -5.52 -0.90 25.05
CA ASN A 172 -4.78 0.00 25.93
C ASN A 172 -4.36 1.25 25.15
N VAL A 173 -5.34 2.02 24.68
CA VAL A 173 -5.09 3.25 23.91
C VAL A 173 -4.36 4.27 24.79
N PRO A 174 -3.21 4.82 24.36
CA PRO A 174 -2.46 5.78 25.16
C PRO A 174 -3.26 7.08 25.36
N SER A 175 -3.21 7.64 26.56
CA SER A 175 -3.84 8.92 26.88
C SER A 175 -3.14 10.13 26.26
N ASP A 176 -1.83 9.98 26.02
CA ASP A 176 -0.98 10.96 25.35
C ASP A 176 -0.28 10.25 24.18
N PRO A 177 -0.98 10.10 23.03
CA PRO A 177 -0.46 9.36 21.89
C PRO A 177 0.71 10.09 21.24
N GLU A 178 1.79 9.36 20.93
CA GLU A 178 2.88 9.92 20.14
C GLU A 178 2.44 10.24 18.70
N ASP A 179 3.14 11.17 18.07
CA ASP A 179 2.85 11.61 16.71
C ASP A 179 2.88 10.43 15.72
N GLY A 180 1.84 10.33 14.90
CA GLY A 180 1.75 9.33 13.85
C GLY A 180 1.40 7.91 14.32
N ILE A 181 1.12 7.69 15.61
CA ILE A 181 0.71 6.37 16.14
C ILE A 181 -0.60 5.87 15.52
N PHE A 182 -1.49 6.79 15.12
CA PHE A 182 -2.75 6.48 14.44
C PHE A 182 -2.64 6.47 12.91
N TYR A 183 -1.45 6.72 12.38
CA TYR A 183 -1.25 6.92 10.95
C TYR A 183 -0.79 5.63 10.28
N ASN A 184 -1.56 5.17 9.28
CA ASN A 184 -1.21 4.01 8.49
C ASN A 184 -0.22 4.41 7.39
N LYS A 185 1.09 4.26 7.66
CA LYS A 185 2.14 4.67 6.72
C LYS A 185 2.04 3.96 5.38
N PHE A 186 1.65 2.69 5.37
CA PHE A 186 1.56 1.91 4.14
C PHE A 186 0.68 2.55 3.06
N VAL A 187 -0.49 3.06 3.45
CA VAL A 187 -1.45 3.70 2.52
C VAL A 187 -1.43 5.22 2.57
N GLN A 188 -1.04 5.83 3.69
CA GLN A 188 -1.17 7.27 3.87
C GLN A 188 0.14 8.02 3.68
N SER A 189 1.31 7.41 3.87
CA SER A 189 2.57 8.14 3.79
C SER A 189 3.01 8.36 2.34
N LYS A 190 3.87 9.37 2.18
CA LYS A 190 4.77 9.49 1.04
C LYS A 190 6.16 9.73 1.60
N MET A 191 7.14 8.98 1.11
CA MET A 191 8.47 8.90 1.69
C MET A 191 9.50 8.95 0.57
N VAL A 192 10.65 9.56 0.83
CA VAL A 192 11.73 9.62 -0.17
C VAL A 192 12.14 8.19 -0.56
N PRO A 193 12.05 7.80 -1.84
CA PRO A 193 12.28 6.42 -2.26
C PRO A 193 13.77 6.03 -2.21
N GLY A 194 14.66 6.98 -2.51
CA GLY A 194 16.06 6.68 -2.79
C GLY A 194 16.20 5.61 -3.88
N SER A 195 17.22 4.77 -3.77
CA SER A 195 17.62 3.85 -4.84
C SER A 195 16.60 2.79 -5.27
N ILE A 196 15.45 2.61 -4.58
CA ILE A 196 14.38 1.76 -5.13
C ILE A 196 13.74 2.39 -6.37
N PHE A 197 13.81 3.72 -6.51
CA PHE A 197 13.31 4.45 -7.67
C PHE A 197 14.05 4.13 -8.96
N LYS A 198 15.31 3.67 -8.86
CA LYS A 198 16.11 3.22 -10.00
C LYS A 198 15.47 2.08 -10.79
N LEU A 199 14.50 1.35 -10.21
CA LEU A 199 13.69 0.38 -10.95
C LEU A 199 12.78 1.04 -12.01
N ILE A 200 12.31 2.27 -11.76
CA ILE A 200 11.53 3.07 -12.72
C ILE A 200 12.48 3.63 -13.79
N THR A 201 13.61 4.20 -13.37
CA THR A 201 14.65 4.69 -14.29
C THR A 201 15.19 3.58 -15.18
N ALA A 202 15.38 2.38 -14.65
CA ALA A 202 15.78 1.20 -15.42
C ALA A 202 14.74 0.82 -16.48
N ALA A 203 13.45 0.84 -16.13
CA ALA A 203 12.38 0.61 -17.11
C ALA A 203 12.41 1.64 -18.25
N ALA A 204 12.56 2.91 -17.89
CA ALA A 204 12.66 4.00 -18.87
C ALA A 204 13.88 3.83 -19.79
N ALA A 205 15.04 3.51 -19.22
CA ALA A 205 16.27 3.26 -19.97
C ALA A 205 16.11 2.09 -20.94
N ILE A 206 15.61 0.94 -20.47
CA ILE A 206 15.42 -0.28 -21.27
C ILE A 206 14.59 -0.02 -22.52
N ASP A 207 13.55 0.79 -22.40
CA ASP A 207 12.59 1.02 -23.48
C ASP A 207 13.01 2.13 -24.44
N ASN A 208 13.85 3.09 -24.01
CA ASN A 208 14.10 4.32 -24.77
C ASN A 208 15.57 4.48 -25.21
N ILE A 209 16.53 3.85 -24.55
CA ILE A 209 17.96 3.96 -24.89
C ILE A 209 18.37 2.77 -25.76
N LYS A 210 18.56 3.03 -27.06
CA LYS A 210 18.86 1.98 -28.05
C LYS A 210 20.23 1.34 -27.86
N THR A 211 21.18 2.09 -27.31
CA THR A 211 22.58 1.70 -27.08
C THR A 211 22.81 1.26 -25.64
N LEU A 212 21.75 0.92 -24.88
CA LEU A 212 21.87 0.59 -23.46
C LEU A 212 22.79 -0.61 -23.19
N GLU A 213 22.86 -1.57 -24.11
CA GLU A 213 23.78 -2.72 -24.00
C GLU A 213 25.26 -2.34 -24.11
N GLU A 214 25.56 -1.17 -24.68
CA GLU A 214 26.91 -0.60 -24.80
C GLU A 214 27.22 0.34 -23.62
N PHE A 215 26.27 0.55 -22.72
CA PHE A 215 26.41 1.48 -21.60
C PHE A 215 27.54 1.04 -20.67
N SER A 216 28.45 1.98 -20.41
CA SER A 216 29.56 1.82 -19.48
C SER A 216 29.77 3.14 -18.77
N PHE A 217 29.92 3.09 -17.45
CA PHE A 217 30.10 4.28 -16.63
C PHE A 217 31.26 4.07 -15.66
N ASP A 218 32.19 5.03 -15.60
CA ASP A 218 33.31 4.98 -14.65
C ASP A 218 32.95 5.72 -13.37
N CYS A 219 32.95 4.99 -12.25
CA CYS A 219 32.51 5.52 -10.97
C CYS A 219 33.63 5.53 -9.93
N ASP A 220 34.21 6.72 -9.75
CA ASP A 220 35.24 7.00 -8.73
C ASP A 220 34.66 7.30 -7.33
N GLY A 221 33.37 7.00 -7.12
CA GLY A 221 32.66 7.25 -5.87
C GLY A 221 31.84 8.54 -5.88
N SER A 222 31.96 9.33 -6.93
CA SER A 222 31.11 10.49 -7.23
C SER A 222 31.13 10.80 -8.72
N SER A 223 30.16 11.56 -9.20
CA SER A 223 30.14 12.10 -10.56
C SER A 223 29.78 13.58 -10.55
N GLU A 224 30.46 14.38 -11.36
CA GLU A 224 30.17 15.80 -11.52
C GLU A 224 29.11 16.00 -12.60
N VAL A 225 28.05 16.76 -12.27
CA VAL A 225 27.01 17.19 -13.19
C VAL A 225 26.92 18.70 -13.06
N GLU A 226 27.23 19.44 -14.13
CA GLU A 226 27.11 20.91 -14.19
C GLU A 226 27.76 21.67 -13.01
N GLY A 227 28.83 21.12 -12.42
CA GLY A 227 29.56 21.71 -11.29
C GLY A 227 29.09 21.28 -9.90
N ASP A 228 28.01 20.48 -9.81
CA ASP A 228 27.56 19.82 -8.59
C ASP A 228 27.92 18.33 -8.57
N VAL A 229 27.95 17.73 -7.38
CA VAL A 229 28.43 16.36 -7.19
C VAL A 229 27.29 15.41 -6.83
N ILE A 230 27.17 14.32 -7.57
CA ILE A 230 26.32 13.17 -7.23
C ILE A 230 27.19 12.10 -6.58
N ASN A 231 27.02 11.93 -5.27
CA ASN A 231 27.85 11.01 -4.49
C ASN A 231 27.33 9.57 -4.58
N CYS A 232 28.25 8.62 -4.63
CA CYS A 232 28.00 7.20 -4.36
C CYS A 232 28.52 6.84 -2.96
N THR A 233 28.06 5.72 -2.42
CA THR A 233 28.54 5.23 -1.12
C THR A 233 30.02 4.84 -1.11
N TYR A 234 30.55 4.45 -2.27
CA TYR A 234 31.96 4.12 -2.52
C TYR A 234 32.22 4.11 -4.03
N ALA A 235 33.49 4.02 -4.44
CA ALA A 235 33.89 3.88 -5.84
C ALA A 235 33.54 2.49 -6.38
N HIS A 236 32.79 2.43 -7.47
CA HIS A 236 32.35 1.16 -8.07
C HIS A 236 33.27 0.64 -9.17
N GLY A 237 34.19 1.49 -9.63
CA GLY A 237 34.98 1.30 -10.86
C GLY A 237 34.10 1.48 -12.09
N THR A 238 34.57 0.94 -13.22
CA THR A 238 33.76 0.84 -14.43
C THR A 238 32.64 -0.17 -14.22
N VAL A 239 31.40 0.25 -14.48
CA VAL A 239 30.19 -0.58 -14.37
C VAL A 239 29.39 -0.54 -15.65
N ASP A 240 28.85 -1.69 -16.05
CA ASP A 240 27.78 -1.75 -17.06
C ASP A 240 26.39 -1.42 -16.43
N PHE A 241 25.32 -1.43 -17.24
CA PHE A 241 23.97 -1.12 -16.76
C PHE A 241 23.47 -2.08 -15.66
N LYS A 242 23.81 -3.38 -15.76
CA LYS A 242 23.39 -4.41 -14.81
C LYS A 242 24.15 -4.27 -13.49
N GLU A 243 25.47 -4.08 -13.57
CA GLU A 243 26.34 -3.83 -12.42
C GLU A 243 25.99 -2.51 -11.73
N ALA A 244 25.65 -1.47 -12.50
CA ALA A 244 25.22 -0.19 -11.96
C ALA A 244 23.98 -0.33 -11.07
N LEU A 245 22.99 -1.16 -11.46
CA LEU A 245 21.81 -1.39 -10.62
C LEU A 245 22.16 -2.20 -9.37
N SER A 246 22.99 -3.25 -9.53
CA SER A 246 23.41 -4.14 -8.45
C SER A 246 24.19 -3.41 -7.36
N LYS A 247 25.23 -2.68 -7.76
CA LYS A 247 26.02 -1.84 -6.87
C LYS A 247 25.30 -0.55 -6.48
N SER A 248 24.15 -0.27 -7.10
CA SER A 248 23.33 0.92 -6.87
C SER A 248 24.08 2.22 -7.14
N CYS A 249 24.85 2.29 -8.22
CA CYS A 249 25.63 3.46 -8.63
C CYS A 249 24.72 4.67 -8.88
N ASN A 250 24.94 5.78 -8.17
CA ASN A 250 24.16 7.01 -8.33
C ASN A 250 24.56 7.77 -9.59
N GLY A 251 25.86 7.87 -9.89
CA GLY A 251 26.34 8.56 -11.10
C GLY A 251 25.81 7.95 -12.39
N ALA A 252 25.91 6.63 -12.53
CA ALA A 252 25.40 5.92 -13.71
C ALA A 252 23.89 6.13 -13.93
N PHE A 253 23.07 6.05 -12.87
CA PHE A 253 21.64 6.29 -12.98
C PHE A 253 21.29 7.77 -13.14
N GLY A 254 22.12 8.69 -12.62
CA GLY A 254 22.00 10.12 -12.89
C GLY A 254 22.22 10.43 -14.37
N GLU A 255 23.28 9.87 -14.97
CA GLU A 255 23.59 10.00 -16.40
C GLU A 255 22.45 9.46 -17.27
N LEU A 256 21.97 8.25 -16.99
CA LEU A 256 20.83 7.65 -17.69
C LEU A 256 19.57 8.52 -17.58
N THR A 257 19.34 9.15 -16.43
CA THR A 257 18.18 10.04 -16.24
C THR A 257 18.29 11.30 -17.06
N ILE A 258 19.48 11.90 -17.13
CA ILE A 258 19.73 13.07 -17.99
C ILE A 258 19.51 12.72 -19.46
N GLU A 259 20.02 11.57 -19.92
CA GLU A 259 19.81 11.08 -21.29
C GLU A 259 18.32 10.86 -21.61
N LEU A 260 17.56 10.30 -20.66
CA LEU A 260 16.11 10.09 -20.79
C LEU A 260 15.33 11.41 -20.83
N GLY A 261 15.72 12.38 -20.00
CA GLY A 261 15.04 13.66 -19.85
C GLY A 261 13.79 13.61 -18.97
N ALA A 262 13.36 14.79 -18.51
CA ALA A 262 12.26 14.95 -17.56
C ALA A 262 10.92 14.37 -18.05
N ASP A 263 10.55 14.62 -19.31
CA ASP A 263 9.27 14.16 -19.88
C ASP A 263 9.16 12.63 -19.83
N LYS A 264 10.26 11.93 -20.12
CA LYS A 264 10.29 10.46 -20.06
C LYS A 264 10.18 9.97 -18.63
N MET A 265 10.87 10.59 -17.69
CA MET A 265 10.75 10.21 -16.28
C MET A 265 9.31 10.41 -15.77
N GLN A 266 8.66 11.51 -16.16
CA GLN A 266 7.25 11.76 -15.83
C GLN A 266 6.33 10.69 -16.45
N ASP A 267 6.50 10.36 -17.73
CA ASP A 267 5.72 9.31 -18.40
C ASP A 267 5.83 7.97 -17.67
N TYR A 268 7.02 7.61 -17.17
CA TYR A 268 7.25 6.32 -16.52
C TYR A 268 6.70 6.24 -15.10
N VAL A 269 6.70 7.32 -14.32
CA VAL A 269 6.04 7.30 -13.00
C VAL A 269 4.52 7.23 -13.13
N ASP A 270 3.95 7.82 -14.18
CA ASP A 270 2.52 7.75 -14.48
C ASP A 270 2.13 6.35 -14.99
N LYS A 271 2.91 5.77 -15.91
CA LYS A 271 2.71 4.39 -16.40
C LYS A 271 2.87 3.35 -15.30
N ALA A 272 3.80 3.57 -14.36
CA ALA A 272 4.00 2.70 -13.20
C ALA A 272 2.88 2.81 -12.15
N GLY A 273 1.85 3.64 -12.38
CA GLY A 273 0.72 3.82 -11.47
C GLY A 273 1.09 4.52 -10.15
N LEU A 274 2.26 5.16 -10.06
CA LEU A 274 2.73 5.72 -8.80
C LEU A 274 2.00 7.01 -8.41
N THR A 275 1.56 7.79 -9.40
CA THR A 275 0.88 9.08 -9.24
C THR A 275 -0.64 8.96 -9.02
N GLN A 276 -1.16 7.73 -8.99
CA GLN A 276 -2.59 7.46 -8.80
C GLN A 276 -2.89 7.01 -7.36
N SER A 277 -4.12 7.29 -6.93
CA SER A 277 -4.66 6.77 -5.66
C SER A 277 -5.35 5.43 -5.89
N TYR A 278 -4.95 4.40 -5.14
CA TYR A 278 -5.62 3.11 -5.14
C TYR A 278 -6.77 3.11 -4.13
N ASN A 279 -7.92 2.54 -4.53
CA ASN A 279 -9.03 2.30 -3.62
C ASN A 279 -9.04 0.84 -3.17
N ILE A 280 -8.53 0.60 -1.96
CA ILE A 280 -8.41 -0.69 -1.30
C ILE A 280 -9.63 -0.87 -0.38
N ASN A 281 -10.69 -1.47 -0.92
CA ASN A 281 -11.94 -1.71 -0.19
C ASN A 281 -12.49 -0.47 0.57
N GLY A 282 -12.43 0.72 -0.03
CA GLY A 282 -12.90 1.98 0.57
C GLY A 282 -11.81 2.81 1.25
N ILE A 283 -10.59 2.28 1.35
CA ILE A 283 -9.40 2.99 1.85
C ILE A 283 -8.64 3.52 0.64
N LYS A 284 -8.44 4.84 0.57
CA LYS A 284 -7.68 5.48 -0.51
C LYS A 284 -6.21 5.62 -0.10
N THR A 285 -5.29 5.25 -1.00
CA THR A 285 -3.87 5.55 -0.81
C THR A 285 -3.58 7.00 -1.16
N GLU A 286 -2.58 7.60 -0.52
CA GLU A 286 -2.03 8.86 -1.00
C GLU A 286 -1.26 8.63 -2.32
N PRO A 287 -1.50 9.44 -3.37
CA PRO A 287 -0.73 9.34 -4.60
C PRO A 287 0.71 9.82 -4.39
N SER A 288 1.68 9.13 -4.99
CA SER A 288 3.08 9.57 -4.98
C SER A 288 3.24 10.90 -5.72
N SER A 289 4.32 11.62 -5.44
CA SER A 289 4.64 12.90 -6.09
C SER A 289 6.11 12.94 -6.47
N PHE A 290 6.42 13.31 -7.71
CA PHE A 290 7.76 13.38 -8.25
C PHE A 290 7.97 14.74 -8.93
N GLU A 291 9.22 15.20 -8.99
CA GLU A 291 9.58 16.45 -9.65
C GLU A 291 10.76 16.24 -10.59
N PHE A 292 10.53 16.43 -11.90
CA PHE A 292 11.55 16.29 -12.94
C PHE A 292 11.77 17.64 -13.63
N PRO A 293 12.76 18.45 -13.18
CA PRO A 293 13.02 19.75 -13.79
C PRO A 293 13.63 19.61 -15.19
N THR A 294 13.20 20.48 -16.11
CA THR A 294 13.69 20.50 -17.51
C THR A 294 14.90 21.41 -17.70
N ASP A 295 15.19 22.29 -16.74
CA ASP A 295 16.19 23.36 -16.82
C ASP A 295 17.35 23.18 -15.84
N ASN A 296 17.40 22.04 -15.13
CA ASN A 296 18.43 21.74 -14.15
C ASN A 296 18.77 20.24 -14.16
N ASN A 297 19.89 19.88 -14.80
CA ASN A 297 20.31 18.48 -14.95
C ASN A 297 20.76 17.85 -13.63
N VAL A 298 21.28 18.66 -12.69
CA VAL A 298 21.68 18.19 -11.36
C VAL A 298 20.46 17.68 -10.60
N HIS A 299 19.41 18.49 -10.54
CA HIS A 299 18.16 18.12 -9.87
C HIS A 299 17.47 16.97 -10.58
N LEU A 300 17.45 16.97 -11.93
CA LEU A 300 16.89 15.88 -12.70
C LEU A 300 17.61 14.55 -12.39
N ALA A 301 18.94 14.55 -12.34
CA ALA A 301 19.72 13.37 -11.98
C ALA A 301 19.46 12.89 -10.55
N TRP A 302 19.28 13.80 -9.59
CA TRP A 302 18.87 13.45 -8.22
C TRP A 302 17.47 12.83 -8.17
N SER A 303 16.49 13.39 -8.88
CA SER A 303 15.15 12.78 -8.99
C SER A 303 15.21 11.40 -9.66
N GLY A 304 16.06 11.25 -10.68
CA GLY A 304 16.33 9.99 -11.37
C GLY A 304 16.83 8.83 -10.50
N ILE A 305 17.39 9.14 -9.33
CA ILE A 305 17.82 8.15 -8.33
C ILE A 305 16.89 8.08 -7.12
N GLY A 306 15.75 8.78 -7.16
CA GLY A 306 14.72 8.80 -6.13
C GLY A 306 15.01 9.76 -4.97
N GLN A 307 15.74 10.84 -5.23
CA GLN A 307 16.04 11.90 -4.26
C GLN A 307 15.38 13.21 -4.71
N HIS A 308 15.82 14.36 -4.20
CA HIS A 308 15.18 15.66 -4.42
C HIS A 308 13.80 15.76 -3.73
N ASN A 309 12.75 16.15 -4.47
CA ASN A 309 11.40 16.33 -3.95
C ASN A 309 10.51 15.09 -4.19
N ASP A 310 11.12 13.97 -4.61
CA ASP A 310 10.42 12.73 -4.90
C ASP A 310 9.93 12.04 -3.63
N LEU A 311 8.65 11.68 -3.63
CA LEU A 311 7.99 11.01 -2.51
C LEU A 311 7.10 9.88 -3.05
N VAL A 312 7.43 8.65 -2.68
CA VAL A 312 6.69 7.45 -3.06
C VAL A 312 5.76 6.98 -1.94
N ASN A 313 4.57 6.53 -2.30
CA ASN A 313 3.70 5.79 -1.40
C ASN A 313 4.13 4.30 -1.35
N PRO A 314 4.31 3.69 -0.16
CA PRO A 314 4.74 2.29 -0.04
C PRO A 314 3.83 1.30 -0.78
N CYS A 315 2.51 1.48 -0.70
CA CYS A 315 1.56 0.61 -1.40
C CYS A 315 1.73 0.69 -2.93
N ALA A 316 1.91 1.90 -3.48
CA ALA A 316 2.14 2.08 -4.92
C ALA A 316 3.42 1.37 -5.39
N MET A 317 4.51 1.50 -4.62
CA MET A 317 5.77 0.83 -4.94
C MET A 317 5.65 -0.70 -4.87
N MET A 318 4.90 -1.23 -3.89
CA MET A 318 4.61 -2.66 -3.80
C MET A 318 3.86 -3.18 -5.02
N VAL A 319 2.85 -2.44 -5.50
CA VAL A 319 2.10 -2.79 -6.72
C VAL A 319 3.03 -2.79 -7.94
N TYR A 320 3.91 -1.79 -8.06
CA TYR A 320 4.88 -1.73 -9.17
C TYR A 320 5.85 -2.92 -9.18
N VAL A 321 6.43 -3.30 -8.03
CA VAL A 321 7.31 -4.48 -7.99
C VAL A 321 6.55 -5.79 -8.20
N GLY A 322 5.27 -5.84 -7.81
CA GLY A 322 4.37 -6.94 -8.18
C GLY A 322 4.12 -7.01 -9.69
N ALA A 323 3.98 -5.88 -10.38
CA ALA A 323 3.87 -5.85 -11.83
C ALA A 323 5.14 -6.36 -12.51
N ILE A 324 6.34 -6.02 -12.00
CA ILE A 324 7.61 -6.60 -12.49
C ILE A 324 7.58 -8.13 -12.36
N ALA A 325 7.15 -8.65 -11.20
CA ALA A 325 7.04 -10.10 -10.97
C ALA A 325 6.05 -10.78 -11.93
N ASN A 326 4.94 -10.10 -12.21
CA ASN A 326 3.81 -10.56 -13.00
C ASN A 326 3.92 -10.23 -14.49
N GLY A 327 5.14 -10.18 -15.03
CA GLY A 327 5.38 -9.97 -16.48
C GLY A 327 4.91 -8.62 -17.02
N GLY A 328 4.80 -7.61 -16.14
CA GLY A 328 4.39 -6.25 -16.45
C GLY A 328 2.93 -5.92 -16.14
N GLU A 329 2.10 -6.90 -15.76
CA GLU A 329 0.68 -6.70 -15.47
C GLU A 329 0.45 -6.36 -13.98
N ALA A 330 -0.13 -5.20 -13.72
CA ALA A 330 -0.44 -4.76 -12.37
C ALA A 330 -1.80 -5.27 -11.89
N VAL A 331 -1.88 -5.64 -10.61
CA VAL A 331 -3.11 -6.13 -9.97
C VAL A 331 -3.49 -5.22 -8.81
N LYS A 332 -4.78 -4.90 -8.72
CA LYS A 332 -5.30 -3.99 -7.70
C LYS A 332 -5.26 -4.64 -6.32
N PRO A 333 -4.67 -3.98 -5.31
CA PRO A 333 -4.63 -4.49 -3.95
C PRO A 333 -6.01 -4.54 -3.28
N LYS A 334 -6.25 -5.57 -2.46
CA LYS A 334 -7.46 -5.77 -1.66
C LYS A 334 -7.13 -6.32 -0.27
N LEU A 335 -7.95 -5.95 0.72
CA LEU A 335 -7.86 -6.35 2.13
C LEU A 335 -8.99 -7.28 2.57
N ILE A 336 -10.11 -7.31 1.84
CA ILE A 336 -11.27 -8.15 2.14
C ILE A 336 -11.21 -9.40 1.27
N LYS A 337 -11.33 -10.57 1.89
CA LYS A 337 -11.42 -11.85 1.20
C LYS A 337 -12.79 -11.95 0.52
N GLU A 338 -12.79 -12.03 -0.80
CA GLU A 338 -14.00 -12.16 -1.60
C GLU A 338 -14.14 -13.59 -2.13
N ASN A 339 -15.38 -14.06 -2.32
CA ASN A 339 -15.65 -15.36 -2.95
C ASN A 339 -15.44 -15.36 -4.47
N LYS A 340 -14.77 -14.33 -5.00
CA LYS A 340 -14.43 -14.21 -6.43
C LYS A 340 -12.96 -14.52 -6.62
N PHE A 341 -12.70 -15.51 -7.47
CA PHE A 341 -11.34 -15.91 -7.87
C PHE A 341 -10.69 -14.96 -8.89
N SER A 342 -11.41 -13.93 -9.37
CA SER A 342 -10.88 -12.98 -10.35
C SER A 342 -10.11 -11.85 -9.65
N SER A 343 -8.91 -11.56 -10.14
CA SER A 343 -8.17 -10.35 -9.81
C SER A 343 -8.73 -9.14 -10.57
N ASP A 344 -8.65 -7.97 -9.95
CA ASP A 344 -8.95 -6.69 -10.59
C ASP A 344 -7.66 -6.20 -11.26
N SER A 345 -7.54 -6.36 -12.59
CA SER A 345 -6.38 -5.86 -13.34
C SER A 345 -6.35 -4.33 -13.33
N LEU A 346 -5.15 -3.76 -13.16
CA LEU A 346 -4.85 -2.34 -13.33
C LEU A 346 -4.22 -2.04 -14.71
N GLY A 347 -4.07 -3.07 -15.55
CA GLY A 347 -3.42 -3.01 -16.85
C GLY A 347 -1.91 -3.24 -16.82
N SER A 348 -1.30 -3.12 -18.00
CA SER A 348 0.13 -3.29 -18.23
C SER A 348 0.89 -2.01 -17.84
N TYR A 349 1.77 -2.12 -16.85
CA TYR A 349 2.69 -1.05 -16.43
C TYR A 349 4.03 -1.14 -17.16
N LEU A 350 4.42 -2.34 -17.58
CA LEU A 350 5.65 -2.64 -18.29
C LEU A 350 5.35 -3.60 -19.43
N SER A 351 6.13 -3.53 -20.51
CA SER A 351 6.16 -4.64 -21.45
C SER A 351 6.71 -5.89 -20.77
N LYS A 352 6.32 -7.08 -21.24
CA LYS A 352 6.87 -8.34 -20.71
C LYS A 352 8.39 -8.39 -20.81
N GLU A 353 8.96 -7.89 -21.91
CA GLU A 353 10.40 -7.84 -22.12
C GLU A 353 11.10 -6.96 -21.08
N THR A 354 10.55 -5.76 -20.84
CA THR A 354 11.06 -4.82 -19.84
C THR A 354 10.99 -5.43 -18.43
N ALA A 355 9.85 -6.07 -18.09
CA ALA A 355 9.66 -6.74 -16.81
C ALA A 355 10.67 -7.88 -16.60
N ASP A 356 10.86 -8.75 -17.60
CA ASP A 356 11.80 -9.88 -17.53
C ASP A 356 13.26 -9.41 -17.38
N ARG A 357 13.64 -8.32 -18.05
CA ARG A 357 14.97 -7.69 -17.92
C ARG A 357 15.18 -7.14 -16.51
N ILE A 358 14.24 -6.35 -15.99
CA ILE A 358 14.35 -5.78 -14.63
C ILE A 358 14.36 -6.90 -13.58
N LYS A 359 13.51 -7.92 -13.74
CA LYS A 359 13.49 -9.11 -12.89
C LYS A 359 14.87 -9.78 -12.85
N SER A 360 15.49 -10.01 -14.00
CA SER A 360 16.85 -10.58 -14.07
C SER A 360 17.89 -9.71 -13.36
N MET A 361 17.79 -8.38 -13.47
CA MET A 361 18.67 -7.46 -12.75
C MET A 361 18.40 -7.47 -11.23
N MET A 362 17.14 -7.55 -10.79
CA MET A 362 16.77 -7.66 -9.37
C MET A 362 17.27 -8.96 -8.74
N LYS A 363 17.31 -10.06 -9.50
CA LYS A 363 17.98 -11.30 -9.07
C LYS A 363 19.48 -11.08 -8.88
N ASN A 364 20.11 -10.41 -9.84
CA ASN A 364 21.53 -10.10 -9.78
C ASN A 364 21.88 -9.28 -8.54
N ASN A 365 21.06 -8.30 -8.16
CA ASN A 365 21.27 -7.52 -6.94
C ASN A 365 21.35 -8.42 -5.69
N VAL A 366 20.49 -9.44 -5.62
CA VAL A 366 20.47 -10.38 -4.49
C VAL A 366 21.72 -11.25 -4.50
N VAL A 367 22.09 -11.81 -5.65
CA VAL A 367 23.26 -12.70 -5.79
C VAL A 367 24.57 -11.97 -5.52
N GLU A 368 24.76 -10.82 -6.16
CA GLU A 368 26.05 -10.11 -6.17
C GLU A 368 26.24 -9.18 -4.97
N THR A 369 25.15 -8.68 -4.37
CA THR A 369 25.25 -7.57 -3.39
C THR A 369 24.58 -7.86 -2.06
N TYR A 370 23.42 -8.53 -2.05
CA TYR A 370 22.67 -8.76 -0.79
C TYR A 370 22.96 -10.12 -0.15
N GLY A 371 23.53 -11.06 -0.90
CA GLY A 371 23.82 -12.42 -0.48
C GLY A 371 22.58 -13.32 -0.51
N GLU A 372 22.54 -14.28 -1.43
CA GLU A 372 21.43 -15.24 -1.57
C GLU A 372 21.24 -16.08 -0.30
N ASP A 373 22.33 -16.48 0.36
CA ASP A 373 22.32 -17.24 1.62
C ASP A 373 21.60 -16.52 2.77
N ASN A 374 21.42 -15.20 2.69
CA ASN A 374 20.65 -14.45 3.67
C ASN A 374 19.15 -14.73 3.59
N TYR A 375 18.65 -15.32 2.50
CA TYR A 375 17.23 -15.56 2.23
C TYR A 375 16.91 -17.05 1.97
N PRO A 376 17.25 -17.95 2.91
CA PRO A 376 17.12 -19.39 2.69
C PRO A 376 15.66 -19.80 2.41
N GLY A 377 15.44 -20.55 1.34
CA GLY A 377 14.12 -21.02 0.94
C GLY A 377 13.23 -19.96 0.27
N LEU A 378 13.75 -18.75 0.03
CA LEU A 378 13.08 -17.68 -0.69
C LEU A 378 13.85 -17.41 -1.99
N ASP A 379 13.26 -17.73 -3.15
CA ASP A 379 13.82 -17.31 -4.43
C ASP A 379 13.61 -15.79 -4.62
N MET A 380 14.50 -15.02 -4.01
CA MET A 380 14.35 -13.58 -3.78
C MET A 380 14.84 -12.75 -4.97
N TYR A 381 14.05 -11.75 -5.33
CA TYR A 381 14.33 -10.71 -6.33
C TYR A 381 14.11 -9.36 -5.66
N ALA A 382 15.13 -8.52 -5.54
CA ALA A 382 14.99 -7.31 -4.72
C ALA A 382 15.83 -6.11 -5.18
N LYS A 383 15.43 -4.95 -4.66
CA LYS A 383 16.22 -3.71 -4.68
C LYS A 383 16.22 -3.10 -3.28
N SER A 384 17.42 -2.88 -2.74
CA SER A 384 17.60 -2.05 -1.55
C SER A 384 17.59 -0.57 -1.91
N GLY A 385 17.15 0.25 -0.96
CA GLY A 385 17.26 1.69 -1.02
C GLY A 385 17.71 2.26 0.31
N THR A 386 18.44 3.37 0.22
CA THR A 386 18.78 4.22 1.35
C THR A 386 18.41 5.62 0.93
N ALA A 387 17.46 6.22 1.65
CA ALA A 387 16.93 7.54 1.34
C ALA A 387 17.31 8.49 2.46
N GLU A 388 18.12 9.49 2.15
CA GLU A 388 18.59 10.46 3.14
C GLU A 388 17.41 11.24 3.70
N SER A 389 17.20 11.16 5.01
CA SER A 389 16.29 12.06 5.69
C SER A 389 17.06 13.33 6.04
N GLY A 390 16.62 14.49 5.55
CA GLY A 390 17.15 15.76 6.02
C GLY A 390 17.13 15.87 7.56
N ASN A 391 17.97 16.75 8.12
CA ASN A 391 18.12 17.02 9.57
C ASN A 391 19.06 16.08 10.35
N GLY A 392 20.03 15.42 9.71
CA GLY A 392 21.09 14.67 10.39
C GLY A 392 20.63 13.38 11.08
N LYS A 393 19.44 12.88 10.73
CA LYS A 393 18.96 11.54 11.11
C LYS A 393 19.53 10.48 10.17
N GLU A 394 19.61 9.23 10.62
CA GLU A 394 19.95 8.13 9.73
C GLU A 394 18.95 8.03 8.59
N ALA A 395 19.43 7.60 7.42
CA ALA A 395 18.59 7.42 6.25
C ALA A 395 17.50 6.36 6.45
N ASN A 396 16.39 6.50 5.74
CA ASN A 396 15.36 5.47 5.69
C ASN A 396 15.88 4.27 4.89
N ALA A 397 15.74 3.08 5.46
CA ALA A 397 16.15 1.82 4.87
C ALA A 397 14.98 1.16 4.14
N TRP A 398 15.09 1.05 2.82
CA TRP A 398 14.10 0.41 1.96
C TRP A 398 14.57 -0.96 1.46
N PHE A 399 13.64 -1.89 1.36
CA PHE A 399 13.82 -3.15 0.65
C PHE A 399 12.51 -3.53 -0.04
N VAL A 400 12.53 -3.57 -1.37
CA VAL A 400 11.36 -3.90 -2.20
C VAL A 400 11.69 -5.06 -3.11
N GLY A 401 10.69 -5.86 -3.46
CA GLY A 401 10.92 -7.02 -4.29
C GLY A 401 9.77 -8.00 -4.32
N PHE A 402 10.08 -9.22 -4.73
CA PHE A 402 9.17 -10.34 -4.76
C PHE A 402 9.93 -11.65 -4.62
N ILE A 403 9.19 -12.73 -4.33
CA ILE A 403 9.67 -14.09 -4.44
C ILE A 403 9.06 -14.76 -5.66
N GLU A 404 9.86 -15.53 -6.38
CA GLU A 404 9.37 -16.36 -7.47
C GLU A 404 8.98 -17.74 -6.93
N ASN A 405 7.70 -17.90 -6.60
CA ASN A 405 7.14 -19.15 -6.11
C ASN A 405 5.69 -19.27 -6.61
N GLN A 406 5.36 -20.36 -7.31
CA GLN A 406 4.03 -20.57 -7.89
C GLN A 406 2.93 -20.69 -6.85
N ASP A 407 3.22 -21.27 -5.68
CA ASP A 407 2.24 -21.40 -4.59
C ASP A 407 2.14 -20.10 -3.78
N HIS A 408 3.18 -19.26 -3.86
CA HIS A 408 3.36 -18.06 -3.06
C HIS A 408 3.86 -16.87 -3.91
N PRO A 409 3.07 -16.39 -4.89
CA PRO A 409 3.46 -15.30 -5.77
C PRO A 409 3.39 -13.96 -5.04
N TYR A 410 4.36 -13.71 -4.16
CA TYR A 410 4.34 -12.60 -3.20
C TYR A 410 5.33 -11.51 -3.57
N ALA A 411 4.83 -10.27 -3.62
CA ALA A 411 5.61 -9.05 -3.74
C ALA A 411 5.51 -8.27 -2.42
N PHE A 412 6.56 -7.53 -2.10
CA PHE A 412 6.71 -6.89 -0.80
C PHE A 412 7.37 -5.51 -0.88
N VAL A 413 7.10 -4.72 0.15
CA VAL A 413 7.75 -3.45 0.44
C VAL A 413 8.05 -3.39 1.93
N VAL A 414 9.27 -3.00 2.28
CA VAL A 414 9.66 -2.72 3.65
C VAL A 414 10.37 -1.37 3.68
N CYS A 415 9.95 -0.53 4.62
CA CYS A 415 10.65 0.69 5.00
C CYS A 415 10.90 0.67 6.50
N VAL A 416 12.15 0.86 6.90
CA VAL A 416 12.56 1.08 8.30
C VAL A 416 13.06 2.51 8.40
N GLU A 417 12.33 3.35 9.11
CA GLU A 417 12.67 4.76 9.28
C GLU A 417 13.94 4.90 10.12
N ASN A 418 14.87 5.71 9.65
CA ASN A 418 16.19 5.87 10.27
C ASN A 418 16.90 4.52 10.49
N GLY A 419 16.67 3.55 9.59
CA GLY A 419 17.27 2.22 9.66
C GLY A 419 18.62 2.11 8.95
N GLY A 420 19.09 3.19 8.31
CA GLY A 420 20.35 3.24 7.57
C GLY A 420 20.30 2.42 6.29
N SER A 421 20.92 1.23 6.29
CA SER A 421 21.06 0.41 5.09
C SER A 421 19.83 -0.48 4.85
N GLY A 422 19.27 -0.37 3.63
CA GLY A 422 18.11 -1.14 3.17
C GLY A 422 18.29 -2.66 3.29
N SER A 423 19.42 -3.20 2.80
CA SER A 423 19.65 -4.65 2.80
C SER A 423 19.95 -5.21 4.19
N SER A 424 20.58 -4.45 5.09
CA SER A 424 20.89 -4.92 6.44
C SER A 424 19.75 -4.75 7.43
N SER A 425 18.87 -3.77 7.23
CA SER A 425 17.80 -3.44 8.18
C SER A 425 16.43 -3.87 7.66
N ALA A 426 16.05 -3.50 6.44
CA ALA A 426 14.76 -3.85 5.85
C ALA A 426 14.74 -5.25 5.22
N GLY A 427 15.87 -5.73 4.70
CA GLY A 427 16.02 -7.09 4.14
C GLY A 427 15.65 -8.21 5.13
N PRO A 428 16.19 -8.23 6.37
CA PRO A 428 15.81 -9.23 7.37
C PRO A 428 14.34 -9.18 7.78
N VAL A 429 13.72 -8.00 7.78
CA VAL A 429 12.29 -7.84 8.05
C VAL A 429 11.45 -8.48 6.94
N ALA A 430 11.80 -8.21 5.67
CA ALA A 430 11.14 -8.84 4.52
C ALA A 430 11.24 -10.38 4.60
N ARG A 431 12.45 -10.89 4.87
CA ARG A 431 12.70 -12.32 5.06
C ARG A 431 11.81 -12.93 6.14
N LYS A 432 11.82 -12.36 7.35
CA LYS A 432 11.05 -12.89 8.49
C LYS A 432 9.55 -12.91 8.22
N THR A 433 9.06 -11.90 7.53
CA THR A 433 7.66 -11.81 7.11
C THR A 433 7.33 -12.88 6.08
N LEU A 434 8.12 -13.01 5.01
CA LEU A 434 7.89 -14.00 3.96
C LEU A 434 8.04 -15.44 4.47
N GLU A 435 9.06 -15.72 5.29
CA GLU A 435 9.25 -17.02 5.97
C GLU A 435 8.02 -17.43 6.81
N SER A 436 7.21 -16.48 7.29
CA SER A 436 5.99 -16.80 8.05
C SER A 436 4.79 -17.13 7.16
N LEU A 437 4.78 -16.64 5.91
CA LEU A 437 3.69 -16.82 4.95
C LEU A 437 3.81 -18.09 4.10
N ILE A 438 5.01 -18.67 4.01
CA ILE A 438 5.30 -19.85 3.18
C ILE A 438 5.49 -21.15 3.99
N LYS A 439 5.14 -21.12 5.28
CA LYS A 439 5.36 -22.21 6.23
C LYS A 439 4.21 -23.20 6.31
#